data_AF-A0A6G9YSC7-F1
#
_entry.id   AF-A0A6G9YSC7-F1
#
_cell.length_a   1.000
_cell.length_b   1.000
_cell.length_c   1.000
_cell.angle_alpha   90.00
_cell.angle_beta   90.00
_cell.angle_gamma   90.00
#
_symmetry.space_group_name_H-M   'P 1'
#
loop_
_entity.id
_entity.type
_entity.pdbx_description
1 polymer ?
#
loop_
_entity_poly.entity_id
_entity_poly.type
_entity_poly.pdbx_seq_one_letter_code
_entity_poly.pdbx_strand_id
1 'polypeptide(L)'
;MDALARLTSKGQLTIPKAVRDALHLQVGDNVHFRVEGQVVVLARTPDLLELAGSVPVPPDVRGKSWDEIRDDAWTAQWEGRE
;
A
#
# COMPACT_ATOMS: atom_id res chain seq x y z
N MET A 1 -16.08 15.88 4.77
CA MET A 1 -15.36 16.44 5.93
C MET A 1 -14.31 17.34 5.35
N ASP A 2 -14.32 18.62 5.71
CA ASP A 2 -13.46 19.61 5.07
C ASP A 2 -12.49 20.16 6.12
N ALA A 3 -11.21 20.22 5.77
CA ALA A 3 -10.17 20.76 6.62
C ALA A 3 -9.18 21.58 5.79
N LEU A 4 -8.81 22.75 6.29
CA LEU A 4 -7.87 23.64 5.62
C LEU A 4 -6.45 23.42 6.17
N ALA A 5 -5.48 23.44 5.26
CA ALA A 5 -4.06 23.43 5.60
C ALA A 5 -3.34 24.49 4.76
N ARG A 6 -2.29 25.08 5.31
CA ARG A 6 -1.48 26.10 4.63
C ARG A 6 -0.13 25.51 4.28
N LEU A 7 0.29 25.72 3.03
CA LEU A 7 1.65 25.42 2.60
C LEU A 7 2.62 26.42 3.25
N THR A 8 3.64 25.92 3.94
CA THR A 8 4.69 26.77 4.52
C THR A 8 5.67 27.22 3.44
N SER A 9 6.49 28.22 3.75
CA SER A 9 7.57 28.68 2.85
C SER A 9 8.60 27.59 2.53
N LYS A 10 8.70 26.57 3.39
CA LYS A 10 9.56 25.39 3.18
C LYS A 10 8.89 24.29 2.36
N GLY A 11 7.70 24.53 1.82
CA GLY A 11 6.96 23.56 1.02
C GLY A 11 6.30 22.44 1.85
N GLN A 12 6.12 22.63 3.16
CA GLN A 12 5.48 21.62 4.01
C GLN A 12 3.98 21.87 4.12
N LEU A 13 3.18 20.81 4.04
CA LEU A 13 1.75 20.82 4.31
C LEU A 13 1.49 20.00 5.57
N THR A 14 0.85 20.60 6.58
CA THR A 14 0.49 19.89 7.81
C THR A 14 -0.87 19.25 7.66
N ILE A 15 -0.97 17.93 7.88
CA ILE A 15 -2.25 17.21 7.89
C ILE A 15 -3.01 17.58 9.17
N PRO A 16 -4.19 18.22 9.12
CA PRO A 16 -4.98 18.57 10.30
C PRO A 16 -5.35 17.34 11.12
N LYS A 17 -5.46 17.49 12.46
CA LYS A 17 -5.74 16.37 13.38
C LYS A 17 -6.93 15.53 12.94
N ALA A 18 -8.00 16.20 12.55
CA ALA A 18 -9.25 15.55 12.19
C ALA A 18 -9.12 14.67 10.92
N VAL A 19 -8.23 15.03 9.98
CA VAL A 19 -7.88 14.20 8.81
C VAL A 19 -6.97 13.05 9.19
N ARG A 20 -5.98 13.28 10.08
CA ARG A 20 -5.10 12.20 10.58
C ARG A 20 -5.90 11.11 11.28
N ASP A 21 -6.83 11.51 12.14
CA ASP A 21 -7.68 10.58 12.90
C ASP A 21 -8.57 9.76 11.93
N ALA A 22 -9.13 10.40 10.90
CA ALA A 22 -9.97 9.73 9.89
C ALA A 22 -9.21 8.73 8.99
N LEU A 23 -7.92 8.98 8.74
CA LEU A 23 -7.04 8.12 7.95
C LEU A 23 -6.20 7.17 8.81
N HIS A 24 -6.40 7.18 10.14
CA HIS A 24 -5.62 6.41 11.12
C HIS A 24 -4.09 6.63 11.00
N LEU A 25 -3.68 7.84 10.62
CA LEU A 25 -2.27 8.17 10.44
C LEU A 25 -1.56 8.36 11.78
N GLN A 26 -0.39 7.73 11.92
CA GLN A 26 0.48 7.83 13.08
C GLN A 26 1.82 8.49 12.73
N VAL A 27 2.54 8.93 13.76
CA VAL A 27 3.91 9.44 13.58
C VAL A 27 4.80 8.31 13.07
N GLY A 28 5.51 8.55 11.97
CA GLY A 28 6.36 7.54 11.33
C GLY A 28 5.70 6.80 10.16
N ASP A 29 4.39 6.97 9.96
CA ASP A 29 3.72 6.41 8.77
C ASP A 29 4.27 7.03 7.49
N ASN A 30 4.49 6.17 6.49
CA ASN A 30 4.74 6.60 5.12
C ASN A 30 3.40 6.88 4.42
N VAL A 31 3.32 8.04 3.76
CA VAL A 31 2.17 8.43 2.95
C VAL A 31 2.57 8.57 1.50
N HIS A 32 1.77 7.96 0.62
CA HIS A 32 1.93 8.08 -0.81
C HIS A 32 1.02 9.18 -1.36
N PHE A 33 1.61 10.09 -2.14
CA PHE A 33 0.90 11.13 -2.85
C PHE A 33 0.63 10.69 -4.28
N ARG A 34 -0.64 10.68 -4.69
CA ARG A 34 -1.02 10.50 -6.08
C ARG A 34 -1.70 11.78 -6.59
N VAL A 35 -1.30 12.23 -7.76
CA VAL A 35 -1.89 13.41 -8.41
C VAL A 35 -2.87 12.94 -9.47
N GLU A 36 -4.12 13.40 -9.35
CA GLU A 36 -5.21 13.13 -10.29
C GLU A 36 -5.75 14.48 -10.78
N GLY A 37 -5.15 15.00 -11.84
CA GLY A 37 -5.45 16.33 -12.38
C GLY A 37 -5.07 17.45 -11.41
N GLN A 38 -6.06 18.02 -10.73
CA GLN A 38 -5.89 19.07 -9.70
C GLN A 38 -6.14 18.54 -8.28
N VAL A 39 -6.41 17.24 -8.14
CA VAL A 39 -6.66 16.60 -6.85
C VAL A 39 -5.41 15.82 -6.44
N VAL A 40 -5.09 15.88 -5.14
CA VAL A 40 -4.06 15.04 -4.53
C VAL A 40 -4.75 14.01 -3.65
N VAL A 41 -4.53 12.75 -3.96
CA VAL A 41 -4.98 11.62 -3.14
C VAL A 41 -3.84 11.19 -2.23
N LEU A 42 -4.14 11.16 -0.93
CA LEU A 42 -3.23 10.70 0.13
C LEU A 42 -3.64 9.31 0.58
N ALA A 43 -2.70 8.38 0.58
CA ALA A 43 -2.91 7.02 1.09
C ALA A 43 -1.79 6.66 2.08
N ARG A 44 -2.17 6.02 3.20
CA ARG A 44 -1.21 5.35 4.08
C ARG A 44 -0.67 4.14 3.33
N THR A 45 0.64 4.01 3.26
CA THR A 45 1.28 2.79 2.78
C THR A 45 1.61 1.93 3.99
N PRO A 46 0.91 0.81 4.20
CA PRO A 46 1.26 -0.11 5.29
C PRO A 46 2.67 -0.66 5.07
N ASP A 47 3.35 -0.99 6.17
CA ASP A 47 4.62 -1.70 6.10
C ASP A 47 4.42 -3.07 5.42
N LEU A 48 5.42 -3.54 4.67
CA LEU A 48 5.32 -4.83 3.99
C LEU A 48 5.04 -5.97 4.97
N LEU A 49 5.60 -5.91 6.18
CA LEU A 49 5.37 -6.90 7.22
C LEU A 49 3.98 -6.78 7.86
N GLU A 50 3.37 -5.58 7.88
CA GLU A 50 1.96 -5.41 8.27
C GLU A 50 1.01 -6.15 7.31
N LEU A 51 1.44 -6.40 6.07
CA LEU A 51 0.66 -7.13 5.06
C LEU A 51 0.84 -8.66 5.16
N ALA A 52 1.66 -9.18 6.08
CA ALA A 52 1.88 -10.61 6.22
C ALA A 52 0.55 -11.35 6.49
N GLY A 53 0.22 -12.32 5.64
CA GLY A 53 -1.03 -13.08 5.73
C GLY A 53 -2.27 -12.39 5.17
N SER A 54 -2.14 -11.22 4.55
CA SER A 54 -3.26 -10.53 3.88
C SER A 54 -3.77 -11.24 2.62
N VAL A 55 -2.92 -12.06 2.00
CA VAL A 55 -3.27 -12.87 0.82
C VAL A 55 -3.53 -14.30 1.27
N PRO A 56 -4.71 -14.88 0.97
CA PRO A 56 -5.03 -16.25 1.33
C PRO A 56 -4.11 -17.23 0.59
N VAL A 57 -3.58 -18.21 1.31
CA VAL A 57 -2.75 -19.27 0.74
C VAL A 57 -3.65 -20.35 0.12
N PRO A 58 -3.55 -20.60 -1.21
CA PRO A 58 -4.30 -21.64 -1.88
C PRO A 58 -4.05 -23.03 -1.26
N PRO A 59 -5.07 -23.90 -1.13
CA PRO A 59 -4.91 -25.21 -0.49
C PRO A 59 -3.89 -26.12 -1.17
N ASP A 60 -3.79 -26.04 -2.49
CA ASP A 60 -2.93 -26.86 -3.37
C ASP A 60 -1.43 -26.57 -3.22
N VAL A 61 -1.07 -25.40 -2.67
CA VAL A 61 0.33 -25.06 -2.38
C VAL A 61 0.70 -25.27 -0.91
N ARG A 62 -0.24 -25.65 -0.05
CA ARG A 62 0.05 -25.89 1.37
C ARG A 62 0.98 -27.08 1.53
N GLY A 63 2.11 -26.86 2.20
CA GLY A 63 3.11 -27.90 2.46
C GLY A 63 4.16 -28.07 1.35
N LYS A 64 4.04 -27.36 0.23
CA LYS A 64 5.11 -27.26 -0.76
C LYS A 64 6.26 -26.40 -0.23
N SER A 65 7.47 -26.66 -0.71
CA SER A 65 8.62 -25.80 -0.46
C SER A 65 8.54 -24.49 -1.26
N TRP A 66 9.26 -23.47 -0.82
CA TRP A 66 9.32 -22.19 -1.54
C TRP A 66 9.89 -22.32 -2.96
N ASP A 67 10.87 -23.20 -3.16
CA ASP A 67 11.47 -23.42 -4.48
C ASP A 67 10.45 -24.06 -5.45
N GLU A 68 9.73 -25.09 -5.01
CA GLU A 68 8.65 -25.72 -5.81
C GLU A 68 7.55 -24.71 -6.17
N ILE A 69 7.10 -23.89 -5.21
CA ILE A 69 6.08 -22.86 -5.45
C ILE A 69 6.56 -21.85 -6.51
N ARG A 70 7.81 -21.41 -6.43
CA ARG A 70 8.39 -20.44 -7.37
C ARG A 70 8.49 -21.03 -8.77
N ASP A 71 8.95 -22.28 -8.88
CA ASP A 71 9.15 -22.95 -10.17
C ASP A 71 7.80 -23.22 -10.87
N ASP A 72 6.79 -23.68 -10.11
CA ASP A 72 5.42 -23.88 -10.60
C ASP A 72 4.78 -22.56 -11.10
N ALA A 73 4.91 -21.48 -10.31
CA ALA A 73 4.34 -20.18 -10.66
C ALA A 73 4.96 -19.58 -11.93
N TRP A 74 6.28 -19.75 -12.12
CA TRP A 74 6.96 -19.29 -13.32
C TRP A 74 6.50 -20.06 -14.55
N THR A 75 6.37 -21.38 -14.44
CA THR A 75 5.89 -22.25 -15.54
C THR A 75 4.49 -21.84 -16.01
N ALA A 76 3.57 -21.64 -15.07
CA ALA A 76 2.19 -21.22 -15.37
C ALA A 76 2.09 -19.81 -16.00
N GLN A 77 2.97 -18.88 -15.63
CA GLN A 77 2.97 -17.51 -16.17
C GLN A 77 3.44 -17.45 -17.64
N TRP A 78 4.25 -18.41 -18.08
CA TRP A 78 4.72 -18.49 -19.46
C TRP A 78 3.70 -19.14 -20.41
N GLU A 79 2.91 -20.11 -19.96
CA GLU A 79 1.87 -20.75 -20.77
C GLU A 79 0.65 -19.85 -21.03
N GLY A 80 0.42 -18.82 -20.21
CA GLY A 80 -0.68 -17.85 -20.38
C GLY A 80 -0.39 -16.67 -21.32
N ARG A 81 0.75 -16.67 -22.03
CA ARG A 81 1.18 -15.57 -22.92
C ARG A 81 1.19 -15.90 -24.42
N GLU A 82 0.65 -17.06 -24.82
CA GLU A 82 0.34 -17.39 -26.22
C GLU A 82 -1.10 -17.05 -26.63
#